data_AF-A0AA96WHD2-F1
#
_entry.id   AF-A0AA96WHD2-F1
#
_cell.length_a   1.000
_cell.length_b   1.000
_cell.length_c   1.000
_cell.angle_alpha   90.00
_cell.angle_beta   90.00
_cell.angle_gamma   90.00
#
_symmetry.space_group_name_H-M   'P 1'
#
loop_
_entity.id
_entity.type
_entity.pdbx_description
1 polymer ?
#
loop_
_entity_poly.entity_id
_entity_poly.type
_entity_poly.pdbx_seq_one_letter_code
_entity_poly.pdbx_strand_id
1 'polypeptide(L)' 'MTLRTGPRWVIGDCWLGCRGTGVWVTWLGPVQWEGQHAPLMTCAPCLDRLKAQALAYFMTPRELSA' A
#
# COMPACT_ATOMS: atom_id res chain seq x y z
N MET A 1 4.03 18.85 -19.43
CA MET A 1 3.09 18.94 -18.30
C MET A 1 2.90 17.54 -17.72
N THR A 2 3.76 17.13 -16.79
CA THR A 2 3.56 15.90 -16.02
C THR A 2 2.53 16.20 -14.93
N LEU A 3 1.28 15.80 -15.14
CA LEU A 3 0.31 15.73 -14.06
C LEU A 3 0.86 14.73 -13.05
N ARG A 4 1.41 15.25 -11.95
CA ARG A 4 1.75 14.43 -10.78
C ARG A 4 0.44 14.07 -10.11
N THR A 5 -0.27 13.11 -10.68
CA THR A 5 -1.53 12.61 -10.14
C THR A 5 -1.19 11.90 -8.84
N GLY A 6 -1.41 12.59 -7.72
CA GLY A 6 -1.29 11.96 -6.41
C GLY A 6 -2.24 10.76 -6.28
N PRO A 7 -2.02 9.89 -5.28
CA PRO A 7 -2.95 8.80 -4.99
C PRO A 7 -4.38 9.33 -4.86
N ARG A 8 -5.31 8.75 -5.64
CA ARG A 8 -6.74 9.10 -5.56
C ARG A 8 -7.34 8.43 -4.34
N TRP A 9 -7.84 9.24 -3.41
CA TRP A 9 -8.51 8.77 -2.20
C TRP A 9 -10.01 8.61 -2.44
N VAL A 10 -10.59 7.55 -1.89
CA VAL A 10 -12.02 7.24 -1.92
C VAL A 10 -12.46 6.74 -0.53
N ILE A 11 -13.76 6.81 -0.22
CA ILE A 11 -14.30 6.16 0.98
C ILE A 11 -14.47 4.67 0.70
N GLY A 12 -13.97 3.83 1.60
CA GLY A 12 -14.07 2.38 1.48
C GLY A 12 -13.43 1.68 2.68
N ASP A 13 -13.04 0.43 2.45
CA ASP A 13 -12.49 -0.43 3.49
C ASP A 13 -10.97 -0.56 3.34
N CYS A 14 -10.24 -0.47 4.45
CA CYS A 14 -8.81 -0.73 4.47
C CYS A 14 -8.57 -2.24 4.56
N TRP A 15 -7.91 -2.79 3.54
CA TRP A 15 -7.68 -4.24 3.43
C TRP A 15 -6.43 -4.68 4.21
N LEU A 16 -5.68 -3.74 4.79
CA LEU A 16 -4.55 -4.03 5.67
C LEU A 16 -5.00 -4.29 7.12
N GLY A 17 -4.04 -4.54 8.02
CA GLY A 17 -4.31 -5.04 9.36
C GLY A 17 -5.21 -4.19 10.26
N CYS A 18 -5.49 -2.92 9.93
CA CYS A 18 -6.45 -2.12 10.71
C CYS A 18 -7.92 -2.47 10.43
N ARG A 19 -8.24 -3.04 9.25
CA ARG A 19 -9.61 -3.41 8.82
C ARG A 19 -10.67 -2.31 9.02
N GLY A 20 -10.27 -1.04 8.99
CA GLY A 20 -11.19 0.09 9.14
C GLY A 20 -12.15 0.16 7.96
N THR A 21 -13.44 0.34 8.25
CA THR A 21 -14.51 0.46 7.24
C THR A 21 -15.00 1.90 7.13
N GLY A 22 -15.44 2.31 5.94
CA GLY A 22 -15.93 3.69 5.71
C GLY A 22 -14.87 4.77 5.92
N VAL A 23 -13.59 4.44 5.75
CA VAL A 23 -12.45 5.36 5.91
C VAL A 23 -11.92 5.81 4.55
N TRP A 24 -11.17 6.92 4.53
CA TRP A 24 -10.44 7.31 3.35
C TRP A 24 -9.34 6.30 3.04
N VAL A 25 -9.42 5.70 1.87
CA VAL A 25 -8.47 4.72 1.35
C VAL A 25 -7.94 5.13 -0.03
N THR A 26 -6.73 4.72 -0.35
CA THR A 26 -6.14 4.83 -1.69
C THR A 26 -5.83 3.45 -2.23
N TRP A 27 -5.81 3.35 -3.56
CA TRP A 27 -5.28 2.18 -4.26
C TRP A 27 -3.77 2.07 -4.02
N LEU A 28 -3.31 0.89 -3.59
CA LEU A 28 -1.90 0.58 -3.35
C LEU A 28 -1.28 -0.22 -4.51
N GLY A 29 -2.06 -1.09 -5.14
CA GLY A 29 -1.59 -2.01 -6.16
C GLY A 29 -2.63 -3.11 -6.43
N PRO A 30 -2.44 -3.93 -7.47
CA PRO A 30 -3.21 -5.16 -7.61
C PRO A 30 -2.71 -6.21 -6.60
N VAL A 31 -3.64 -6.91 -5.96
CA VAL A 31 -3.33 -8.18 -5.28
C VAL A 31 -3.71 -9.32 -6.21
N GLN A 32 -2.83 -10.32 -6.29
CA GLN A 32 -2.99 -11.51 -7.11
C GLN A 32 -3.45 -12.66 -6.22
N TRP A 33 -4.52 -13.36 -6.61
CA TRP A 33 -4.99 -14.56 -5.94
C TRP A 33 -5.55 -15.54 -6.96
N GLU A 34 -4.93 -16.72 -7.09
CA GLU A 34 -5.39 -17.78 -8.03
C GLU A 34 -5.62 -17.26 -9.46
N GLY A 35 -4.72 -16.42 -9.97
CA GLY A 35 -4.83 -15.80 -11.30
C GLY A 35 -5.88 -14.68 -11.42
N GLN A 36 -6.60 -14.36 -10.35
CA GLN A 36 -7.48 -13.19 -10.28
C GLN A 36 -6.75 -11.99 -9.70
N HIS A 37 -7.16 -10.79 -10.13
CA HIS A 37 -6.63 -9.52 -9.65
C HIS A 37 -7.71 -8.77 -8.86
N ALA A 38 -7.38 -8.25 -7.69
CA ALA A 38 -8.26 -7.35 -6.94
C ALA A 38 -7.50 -6.07 -6.54
N PRO A 39 -8.18 -4.92 -6.34
CA PRO A 39 -7.53 -3.70 -5.88
C PRO A 39 -7.17 -3.80 -4.40
N LEU A 40 -5.90 -3.63 -4.04
CA LEU A 40 -5.50 -3.54 -2.65
C LEU A 40 -5.70 -2.09 -2.15
N MET A 41 -6.68 -1.87 -1.29
CA MET A 41 -7.03 -0.56 -0.75
C MET A 41 -6.44 -0.34 0.65
N THR A 42 -5.87 0.83 0.91
CA THR A 42 -5.21 1.14 2.19
C THR A 42 -5.54 2.54 2.70
N CYS A 43 -5.73 2.69 4.02
CA CYS A 43 -5.87 3.98 4.67
C CYS A 43 -4.50 4.64 4.92
N ALA A 44 -4.48 5.97 5.14
CA ALA A 44 -3.24 6.72 5.32
C ALA A 44 -2.32 6.17 6.44
N PRO A 45 -2.81 5.88 7.66
CA PRO A 45 -1.95 5.34 8.72
C PRO A 45 -1.31 3.99 8.37
N CYS A 46 -2.03 3.13 7.65
CA CYS A 46 -1.48 1.83 7.23
C CYS A 46 -0.49 1.98 6.07
N LEU A 47 -0.75 2.90 5.13
CA LEU A 47 0.20 3.22 4.06
C LEU A 47 1.53 3.74 4.61
N ASP A 48 1.51 4.61 5.63
CA ASP A 48 2.73 5.14 6.23
C ASP A 48 3.55 4.07 6.96
N ARG A 49 2.88 3.15 7.67
CA ARG A 49 3.54 1.98 8.28
C ARG A 49 4.21 1.10 7.22
N LEU A 50 3.51 0.83 6.11
CA LEU A 50 4.04 0.01 5.03
C LEU A 50 5.27 0.67 4.37
N LYS A 51 5.21 1.99 4.13
CA LYS A 51 6.35 2.75 3.61
C LYS A 51 7.55 2.69 4.55
N ALA A 52 7.33 2.80 5.85
CA ALA A 52 8.41 2.69 6.84
C ALA A 52 9.07 1.30 6.81
N GLN A 53 8.28 0.22 6.70
CA GLN A 53 8.81 -1.14 6.57
C GLN A 53 9.61 -1.32 5.28
N ALA A 54 9.09 -0.85 4.14
CA ALA A 54 9.78 -0.92 2.86
C ALA A 54 11.10 -0.14 2.90
N LEU A 55 11.09 1.07 3.47
CA LEU A 55 12.28 1.88 3.63
C LEU A 55 13.35 1.17 4.48
N ALA A 56 12.96 0.59 5.61
CA ALA A 56 13.88 -0.18 6.46
C ALA A 56 14.48 -1.37 5.72
N TYR A 57 13.69 -2.08 4.91
CA TYR A 57 14.18 -3.17 4.05
C TYR A 57 15.22 -2.66 3.03
N PHE A 58 14.95 -1.56 2.33
CA PHE A 58 15.87 -1.01 1.33
C PHE A 58 17.16 -0.46 1.93
N MET A 59 17.11 0.07 3.15
CA MET A 59 18.27 0.63 3.85
C MET A 59 19.13 -0.43 4.54
N THR A 60 18.68 -1.69 4.59
CA THR A 60 19.49 -2.78 5.16
C THR A 60 20.62 -3.13 4.18
N PRO A 61 21.90 -3.11 4.59
CA PRO A 61 23.03 -3.46 3.72
C PRO A 61 22.81 -4.84 3.08
N ARG A 62 23.03 -4.91 1.76
CA ARG A 62 22.74 -6.07 0.91
C ARG A 62 23.76 -7.22 1.07
N GLU A 63 24.26 -7.43 2.29
CA GLU A 63 25.34 -8.38 2.60
C GLU A 63 24.83 -9.77 3.03
N LEU A 64 23.50 -9.96 3.11
CA LEU A 64 22.87 -11.24 3.50
C LEU A 64 22.22 -11.99 2.32
N SER A 65 22.75 -11.83 1.11
CA SER A 65 22.27 -12.55 -0.09
C SER A 65 23.39 -13.28 -0.84
N ALA A 66 24.37 -13.80 -0.10
CA ALA A 66 25.34 -14.78 -0.58
C ALA A 66 24.94 -16.19 -0.13
#